data_AF-A0A933Z0Q5-F1
#
_entry.id   AF-A0A933Z0Q5-F1
#
_cell.length_a   1.000
_cell.length_b   1.000
_cell.length_c   1.000
_cell.angle_alpha   90.00
_cell.angle_beta   90.00
_cell.angle_gamma   90.00
#
_symmetry.space_group_name_H-M   'P 1'
#
loop_
_entity.id
_entity.type
_entity.pdbx_description
1 polymer ?
#
loop_
_entity_poly.entity_id
_entity_poly.type
_entity_poly.pdbx_seq_one_letter_code
_entity_poly.pdbx_strand_id
1 'polypeptide(L)'
;MTPHEPGPAAEQAWPGAEALSPNGDFLRQAERDSGVGIGACYGCKKCSNGCPLTFAMDLHPFQVVRLAQLGQVERLSRCRTIWVCSSCQTCLTRCPNQVDLPRFMDWLKERVAKGGGSVEQARTLLFHRLFLDEVKARGRVFEGSLMTRYLLKTGGAFGPEAMANARLGLAMFKRGRLKLLPAGIKQRRWLKDLFKA
;
A
#
# COMPACT_ATOMS: atom_id res chain seq x y z
N MET A 1 -1.43 -15.21 53.01
CA MET A 1 -1.30 -14.38 51.80
C MET A 1 -1.01 -12.97 52.24
N THR A 2 0.26 -12.58 52.24
CA THR A 2 0.64 -11.19 52.52
C THR A 2 0.25 -10.33 51.31
N PRO A 3 -0.30 -9.12 51.51
CA PRO A 3 -0.54 -8.17 50.42
C PRO A 3 0.80 -7.86 49.76
N HIS A 4 0.87 -8.01 48.44
CA HIS A 4 2.03 -7.59 47.68
C HIS A 4 2.01 -6.06 47.62
N GLU A 5 2.93 -5.40 48.31
CA GLU A 5 3.11 -3.96 48.13
C GLU A 5 3.54 -3.69 46.69
N PRO A 6 2.94 -2.70 46.00
CA PRO A 6 3.44 -2.26 44.71
C PRO A 6 4.79 -1.59 44.95
N GLY A 7 5.85 -2.19 44.39
CA GLY A 7 7.18 -1.62 44.41
C GLY A 7 7.20 -0.22 43.78
N PRO A 8 8.21 0.61 44.10
CA PRO A 8 8.28 1.98 43.62
C PRO A 8 8.17 2.02 42.10
N ALA A 9 7.25 2.84 41.59
CA ALA A 9 7.04 3.04 40.17
C ALA A 9 8.34 3.53 39.55
N ALA A 10 9.13 2.59 39.03
CA ALA A 10 10.31 2.89 38.25
C ALA A 10 9.83 3.65 37.02
N GLU A 11 10.19 4.93 36.97
CA GLU A 11 10.14 5.81 35.81
C GLU A 11 11.13 5.29 34.76
N GLN A 12 10.88 4.08 34.27
CA GLN A 12 11.68 3.42 33.25
C GLN A 12 10.89 3.51 31.95
N ALA A 13 10.98 4.67 31.30
CA ALA A 13 10.55 4.81 29.93
C ALA A 13 11.25 3.73 29.09
N TRP A 14 10.47 2.95 28.34
CA TRP A 14 11.00 1.89 27.47
C TRP A 14 12.02 2.50 26.50
N PRO A 15 13.24 1.95 26.36
CA PRO A 15 14.26 2.53 25.49
C PRO A 15 13.74 2.60 24.05
N GLY A 16 13.63 3.83 23.51
CA GLY A 16 13.05 4.12 22.20
C GLY A 16 11.56 4.50 22.20
N ALA A 17 10.93 4.73 23.35
CA ALA A 17 9.55 5.22 23.44
C ALA A 17 9.47 6.71 23.09
N GLU A 18 9.38 7.02 21.81
CA GLU A 18 8.82 8.30 21.39
C GLU A 18 7.38 8.39 21.95
N ALA A 19 7.10 9.43 22.74
CA ALA A 19 5.81 9.60 23.40
C ALA A 19 4.71 9.68 22.34
N LEU A 20 3.86 8.66 22.26
CA LEU A 20 2.71 8.67 21.36
C LEU A 20 1.66 9.63 21.93
N SER A 21 1.36 10.71 21.22
CA SER A 21 0.19 11.55 21.48
C SER A 21 -0.98 11.07 20.61
N PRO A 22 -2.01 10.41 21.19
CA PRO A 22 -3.14 9.92 20.41
C PRO A 22 -3.96 11.09 19.86
N ASN A 23 -4.20 11.11 18.55
CA ASN A 23 -5.09 12.08 17.92
C ASN A 23 -6.21 11.36 17.14
N GLY A 24 -7.46 11.53 17.60
CA GLY A 24 -8.64 10.95 16.97
C GLY A 24 -9.13 11.66 15.70
N ASP A 25 -8.61 12.84 15.35
CA ASP A 25 -8.98 13.56 14.13
C ASP A 25 -8.69 12.75 12.88
N PHE A 26 -7.52 12.11 12.84
CA PHE A 26 -7.14 11.29 11.69
C PHE A 26 -8.02 10.05 11.56
N LEU A 27 -8.41 9.41 12.67
CA LEU A 27 -9.37 8.31 12.64
C LEU A 27 -10.68 8.77 11.98
N ARG A 28 -11.27 9.87 12.46
CA ARG A 28 -12.51 10.41 11.89
C ARG A 28 -12.36 10.78 10.41
N GLN A 29 -11.23 11.37 10.02
CA GLN A 29 -10.93 11.68 8.62
C GLN A 29 -10.83 10.39 7.78
N ALA A 30 -10.07 9.41 8.25
CA ALA A 30 -9.87 8.14 7.58
C ALA A 30 -11.20 7.42 7.33
N GLU A 31 -12.09 7.35 8.33
CA GLU A 31 -13.39 6.70 8.17
C GLU A 31 -14.28 7.43 7.16
N ARG A 32 -14.30 8.78 7.17
CA ARG A 32 -15.05 9.58 6.20
C ARG A 32 -14.52 9.40 4.78
N ASP A 33 -13.22 9.54 4.58
CA ASP A 33 -12.61 9.59 3.24
C ASP A 33 -12.51 8.19 2.62
N SER A 34 -12.26 7.14 3.43
CA SER A 34 -12.16 5.76 2.94
C SER A 34 -13.51 5.05 2.88
N GLY A 35 -14.48 5.47 3.71
CA GLY A 35 -15.73 4.74 3.94
C GLY A 35 -15.56 3.45 4.74
N VAL A 36 -14.43 3.26 5.45
CA VAL A 36 -14.12 2.06 6.24
C VAL A 36 -14.13 2.40 7.72
N GLY A 37 -14.98 1.74 8.50
CA GLY A 37 -15.09 1.90 9.96
C GLY A 37 -13.96 1.22 10.73
N ILE A 38 -12.73 1.74 10.65
CA ILE A 38 -11.55 1.16 11.32
C ILE A 38 -11.59 1.33 12.85
N GLY A 39 -12.43 2.22 13.40
CA GLY A 39 -12.66 2.40 14.82
C GLY A 39 -13.26 1.17 15.50
N ALA A 40 -13.97 0.32 14.75
CA ALA A 40 -14.52 -0.94 15.25
C ALA A 40 -13.43 -2.00 15.55
N CYS A 41 -12.19 -1.82 15.09
CA CYS A 41 -11.12 -2.79 15.31
C CYS A 41 -10.67 -2.81 16.78
N TYR A 42 -10.84 -3.96 17.46
CA TYR A 42 -10.33 -4.18 18.83
C TYR A 42 -8.94 -4.86 18.87
N GLY A 43 -8.27 -5.03 17.72
CA GLY A 43 -6.88 -5.49 17.70
C GLY A 43 -6.66 -7.00 17.87
N CYS A 44 -7.58 -7.85 17.40
CA CYS A 44 -7.45 -9.33 17.48
C CYS A 44 -6.27 -9.94 16.70
N LYS A 45 -5.62 -9.19 15.81
CA LYS A 45 -4.49 -9.60 14.97
C LYS A 45 -4.75 -10.73 13.94
N LYS A 46 -6.01 -11.20 13.76
CA LYS A 46 -6.35 -12.20 12.72
C LYS A 46 -5.92 -11.76 11.31
N CYS A 47 -6.03 -10.47 11.00
CA CYS A 47 -5.58 -9.90 9.73
C CYS A 47 -4.07 -10.09 9.50
N SER A 48 -3.26 -9.96 10.54
CA SER A 48 -1.81 -10.14 10.46
C SER A 48 -1.43 -11.61 10.39
N ASN A 49 -2.01 -12.46 11.24
CA ASN A 49 -1.73 -13.90 11.21
C ASN A 49 -2.19 -14.57 9.90
N GLY A 50 -3.23 -14.02 9.27
CA GLY A 50 -3.75 -14.52 8.00
C GLY A 50 -3.07 -13.93 6.76
N CYS A 51 -2.23 -12.91 6.89
CA CYS A 51 -1.65 -12.22 5.73
C CYS A 51 -0.45 -13.02 5.20
N PRO A 52 -0.44 -13.41 3.91
CA PRO A 52 0.67 -14.19 3.33
C PRO A 52 1.92 -13.34 3.06
N LEU A 53 1.83 -12.01 3.19
CA LEU A 53 2.88 -11.07 2.78
C LEU A 53 3.57 -10.40 3.98
N THR A 54 3.30 -10.84 5.21
CA THR A 54 3.88 -10.24 6.42
C THR A 54 5.41 -10.25 6.40
N PHE A 55 6.04 -11.24 5.75
CA PHE A 55 7.49 -11.34 5.59
C PHE A 55 8.11 -10.17 4.80
N ALA A 56 7.32 -9.47 3.99
CA ALA A 56 7.75 -8.34 3.17
C ALA A 56 7.24 -6.99 3.71
N MET A 57 6.51 -6.99 4.84
CA MET A 57 5.92 -5.80 5.45
C MET A 57 6.80 -5.28 6.59
N ASP A 58 6.90 -3.96 6.71
CA ASP A 58 7.52 -3.27 7.84
C ASP A 58 6.55 -3.02 9.01
N LEU A 59 5.24 -3.04 8.73
CA LEU A 59 4.15 -2.98 9.69
C LEU A 59 3.17 -4.10 9.38
N HIS A 60 2.81 -4.89 10.37
CA HIS A 60 1.75 -5.87 10.18
C HIS A 60 0.38 -5.17 10.00
N PRO A 61 -0.57 -5.80 9.29
CA PRO A 61 -1.89 -5.22 9.00
C PRO A 61 -2.62 -4.64 10.24
N PHE A 62 -2.58 -5.33 11.39
CA PHE A 62 -3.18 -4.81 12.62
C PHE A 62 -2.49 -3.52 13.14
N GLN A 63 -1.18 -3.40 12.96
CA GLN A 63 -0.41 -2.24 13.39
C GLN A 63 -0.77 -1.01 12.55
N VAL A 64 -1.01 -1.18 11.25
CA VAL A 64 -1.49 -0.11 10.37
C VAL A 64 -2.83 0.45 10.88
N VAL A 65 -3.80 -0.43 11.19
CA VAL A 65 -5.08 0.00 11.76
C VAL A 65 -4.88 0.70 13.10
N ARG A 66 -4.04 0.15 13.98
CA ARG A 66 -3.79 0.74 15.29
C ARG A 66 -3.13 2.11 15.21
N LEU A 67 -2.14 2.28 14.33
CA LEU A 67 -1.50 3.56 14.09
C LEU A 67 -2.47 4.60 13.53
N ALA A 68 -3.41 4.18 12.68
CA ALA A 68 -4.47 5.06 12.19
C ALA A 68 -5.43 5.48 13.31
N GLN A 69 -5.85 4.55 14.18
CA GLN A 69 -6.66 4.89 15.36
C GLN A 69 -5.95 5.86 16.31
N LEU A 70 -4.62 5.78 16.40
CA LEU A 70 -3.79 6.65 17.24
C LEU A 70 -3.36 7.95 16.54
N GLY A 71 -3.74 8.18 15.28
CA GLY A 71 -3.39 9.39 14.54
C GLY A 71 -1.92 9.50 14.13
N GLN A 72 -1.22 8.38 13.98
CA GLN A 72 0.21 8.33 13.64
C GLN A 72 0.45 8.45 12.13
N VAL A 73 0.04 9.58 11.55
CA VAL A 73 0.01 9.81 10.08
C VAL A 73 1.39 9.70 9.45
N GLU A 74 2.43 10.27 10.08
CA GLU A 74 3.80 10.25 9.55
C GLU A 74 4.37 8.84 9.45
N ARG A 75 4.04 7.96 10.42
CA ARG A 75 4.47 6.56 10.38
C ARG A 75 3.75 5.79 9.28
N LEU A 76 2.47 6.08 9.08
CA LEU A 76 1.66 5.47 8.02
C LEU A 76 2.12 5.92 6.63
N SER A 77 2.49 7.20 6.45
CA SER A 77 2.91 7.73 5.16
C SER A 77 4.24 7.15 4.68
N ARG A 78 5.12 6.79 5.61
CA ARG A 78 6.45 6.24 5.31
C ARG A 78 6.49 4.72 5.18
N CYS A 79 5.46 4.00 5.64
CA CYS A 79 5.51 2.55 5.68
C CYS A 79 5.48 1.91 4.28
N ARG A 80 6.27 0.84 4.10
CA ARG A 80 6.29 0.04 2.87
C ARG A 80 5.07 -0.88 2.77
N THR A 81 4.46 -1.19 3.90
CA THR A 81 3.32 -2.12 4.04
C THR A 81 2.16 -1.81 3.12
N ILE A 82 1.78 -0.54 2.97
CA ILE A 82 0.68 -0.16 2.08
C ILE A 82 0.99 -0.62 0.65
N TRP A 83 2.23 -0.46 0.17
CA TRP A 83 2.64 -0.85 -1.18
C TRP A 83 2.77 -2.35 -1.39
N VAL A 84 3.05 -3.10 -0.32
CA VAL A 84 3.16 -4.57 -0.35
C VAL A 84 1.78 -5.23 -0.36
N CYS A 85 0.75 -4.58 0.19
CA CYS A 85 -0.59 -5.12 0.25
C CYS A 85 -1.14 -5.44 -1.15
N SER A 86 -1.41 -6.73 -1.40
CA SER A 86 -1.97 -7.25 -2.65
C SER A 86 -3.50 -7.17 -2.74
N SER A 87 -4.16 -6.56 -1.76
CA SER A 87 -5.62 -6.47 -1.65
C SER A 87 -6.33 -7.83 -1.82
N CYS A 88 -5.71 -8.94 -1.38
CA CYS A 88 -6.24 -10.31 -1.51
C CYS A 88 -7.47 -10.63 -0.63
N GLN A 89 -7.94 -9.68 0.18
CA GLN A 89 -9.15 -9.77 1.01
C GLN A 89 -9.17 -10.80 2.15
N THR A 90 -8.13 -11.62 2.34
CA THR A 90 -8.04 -12.57 3.47
C THR A 90 -8.29 -11.93 4.84
N CYS A 91 -7.79 -10.70 5.03
CA CYS A 91 -7.99 -9.95 6.27
C CYS A 91 -9.43 -9.50 6.49
N LEU A 92 -10.18 -9.17 5.43
CA LEU A 92 -11.61 -8.82 5.50
C LEU A 92 -12.44 -10.06 5.82
N THR A 93 -12.26 -11.16 5.07
CA THR A 93 -13.02 -12.41 5.26
C THR A 93 -12.89 -12.99 6.68
N ARG A 94 -11.73 -12.80 7.32
CA ARG A 94 -11.46 -13.31 8.68
C ARG A 94 -11.72 -12.29 9.79
N CYS A 95 -12.09 -11.05 9.45
CA CYS A 95 -12.31 -10.02 10.45
C CYS A 95 -13.68 -10.23 11.14
N PRO A 96 -13.72 -10.39 12.47
CA PRO A 96 -15.00 -10.54 13.18
C PRO A 96 -15.84 -9.26 13.17
N ASN A 97 -15.22 -8.10 12.94
CA ASN A 97 -15.90 -6.80 12.88
C ASN A 97 -16.05 -6.28 11.44
N GLN A 98 -15.75 -7.11 10.44
CA GLN A 98 -15.87 -6.76 9.01
C GLN A 98 -15.16 -5.45 8.62
N VAL A 99 -14.01 -5.16 9.24
CA VAL A 99 -13.17 -4.03 8.84
C VAL A 99 -12.59 -4.31 7.46
N ASP A 100 -13.00 -3.53 6.46
CA ASP A 100 -12.52 -3.59 5.07
C ASP A 100 -11.10 -3.01 4.96
N LEU A 101 -10.16 -3.75 5.54
CA LEU A 101 -8.76 -3.41 5.56
C LEU A 101 -8.13 -3.29 4.15
N PRO A 102 -8.47 -4.13 3.14
CA PRO A 102 -7.99 -3.93 1.78
C PRO A 102 -8.35 -2.54 1.23
N ARG A 103 -9.62 -2.13 1.37
CA ARG A 103 -10.07 -0.79 0.94
C ARG A 103 -9.36 0.33 1.71
N PHE A 104 -9.17 0.15 3.02
CA PHE A 104 -8.43 1.11 3.83
C PHE A 104 -6.95 1.24 3.38
N MET A 105 -6.29 0.13 3.05
CA MET A 105 -4.93 0.14 2.51
C MET A 105 -4.86 0.86 1.16
N ASP A 106 -5.82 0.61 0.26
CA ASP A 106 -5.88 1.29 -1.05
C ASP A 106 -6.10 2.80 -0.89
N TRP A 107 -6.97 3.22 0.03
CA TRP A 107 -7.12 4.64 0.39
C TRP A 107 -5.81 5.25 0.92
N LEU A 108 -5.09 4.54 1.81
CA LEU A 108 -3.80 5.00 2.32
C LEU A 108 -2.76 5.15 1.19
N LYS A 109 -2.66 4.18 0.27
CA LYS A 109 -1.78 4.25 -0.91
C LYS A 109 -2.06 5.54 -1.70
N GLU A 110 -3.32 5.81 -2.01
CA GLU A 110 -3.72 6.99 -2.78
C GLU A 110 -3.44 8.30 -2.03
N ARG A 111 -3.69 8.34 -0.71
CA ARG A 111 -3.34 9.50 0.13
C ARG A 111 -1.83 9.79 0.08
N VAL A 112 -1.01 8.76 0.23
CA VAL A 112 0.46 8.89 0.18
C VAL A 112 0.92 9.29 -1.23
N ALA A 113 0.34 8.70 -2.28
CA ALA A 113 0.66 9.02 -3.67
C ALA A 113 0.38 10.49 -4.02
N LYS A 114 -0.75 11.03 -3.54
CA LYS A 114 -1.14 12.45 -3.68
C LYS A 114 -0.22 13.38 -2.89
N GLY A 115 0.22 12.96 -1.71
CA GLY A 115 1.16 13.70 -0.86
C GLY A 115 2.63 13.64 -1.30
N GLY A 116 2.95 13.02 -2.44
CA GLY A 116 4.32 12.92 -2.95
C GLY A 116 5.11 11.71 -2.45
N GLY A 117 4.67 11.10 -1.34
CA GLY A 117 5.26 9.94 -0.67
C GLY A 117 6.70 10.14 -0.18
N SER A 118 7.30 9.11 0.44
CA SER A 118 8.67 9.20 0.95
C SER A 118 9.73 8.93 -0.13
N VAL A 119 10.96 9.43 0.06
CA VAL A 119 12.09 9.18 -0.85
C VAL A 119 12.35 7.69 -1.03
N GLU A 120 12.23 6.90 0.03
CA GLU A 120 12.40 5.44 0.00
C GLU A 120 11.41 4.75 -0.94
N GLN A 121 10.24 5.35 -1.15
CA GLN A 121 9.17 4.83 -1.98
C GLN A 121 9.19 5.39 -3.40
N ALA A 122 10.14 6.24 -3.78
CA ALA A 122 10.11 6.99 -5.03
C ALA A 122 9.93 6.11 -6.28
N ARG A 123 10.64 4.97 -6.36
CA ARG A 123 10.51 4.01 -7.47
C ARG A 123 9.13 3.32 -7.49
N THR A 124 8.63 2.92 -6.33
CA THR A 124 7.31 2.30 -6.18
C THR A 124 6.19 3.27 -6.55
N LEU A 125 6.29 4.52 -6.08
CA LEU A 125 5.38 5.62 -6.41
C LEU A 125 5.40 5.93 -7.91
N LEU A 126 6.59 5.95 -8.52
CA LEU A 126 6.74 6.11 -9.96
C LEU A 126 6.04 4.98 -10.71
N PHE A 127 6.28 3.72 -10.33
CA PHE A 127 5.62 2.57 -10.95
C PHE A 127 4.10 2.66 -10.82
N HIS A 128 3.59 2.96 -9.61
CA HIS A 128 2.17 3.13 -9.33
C HIS A 128 1.53 4.21 -10.22
N ARG A 129 2.16 5.38 -10.31
CA ARG A 129 1.68 6.48 -11.17
C ARG A 129 1.67 6.08 -12.64
N LEU A 130 2.76 5.48 -13.14
CA LEU A 130 2.82 5.01 -14.53
C LEU A 130 1.76 3.94 -14.82
N PHE A 131 1.52 3.03 -13.87
CA PHE A 131 0.48 2.01 -13.98
C PHE A 131 -0.91 2.66 -14.07
N LEU A 132 -1.22 3.60 -13.18
CA LEU A 132 -2.50 4.30 -13.19
C LEU A 132 -2.68 5.16 -14.46
N ASP A 133 -1.62 5.76 -15.00
CA ASP A 133 -1.66 6.46 -16.28
C ASP A 133 -2.09 5.52 -17.44
N GLU A 134 -1.56 4.29 -17.45
CA GLU A 134 -1.93 3.29 -18.46
C GLU A 134 -3.42 2.93 -18.36
N VAL A 135 -3.89 2.69 -17.14
CA VAL A 135 -5.29 2.41 -16.85
C VAL A 135 -6.16 3.61 -17.25
N LYS A 136 -5.81 4.84 -16.88
CA LYS A 136 -6.57 6.04 -17.23
C LYS A 136 -6.65 6.27 -18.74
N ALA A 137 -5.57 5.97 -19.48
CA ALA A 137 -5.52 6.16 -20.92
C ALA A 137 -6.32 5.11 -21.71
N ARG A 138 -6.27 3.84 -21.30
CA ARG A 138 -6.76 2.70 -22.11
C ARG A 138 -7.78 1.81 -21.42
N GLY A 139 -7.94 1.92 -20.10
CA GLY A 139 -8.71 1.01 -19.25
C GLY A 139 -8.04 -0.35 -19.03
N ARG A 140 -6.94 -0.62 -19.73
CA ARG A 140 -6.12 -1.82 -19.59
C ARG A 140 -4.66 -1.41 -19.58
N VAL A 141 -3.89 -2.07 -18.72
CA VAL A 141 -2.44 -1.92 -18.69
C VAL A 141 -1.87 -2.62 -19.91
N PHE A 142 -0.95 -1.94 -20.58
CA PHE A 142 -0.11 -2.56 -21.60
C PHE A 142 1.30 -2.69 -21.03
N GLU A 143 1.72 -3.93 -20.75
CA GLU A 143 2.97 -4.18 -20.01
C GLU A 143 4.18 -3.59 -20.72
N GLY A 144 4.19 -3.62 -22.07
CA GLY A 144 5.26 -3.06 -22.89
C GLY A 144 5.47 -1.57 -22.63
N SER A 145 4.44 -0.73 -22.79
CA SER A 145 4.58 0.71 -22.54
C SER A 145 4.83 1.04 -21.09
N LEU A 146 4.23 0.31 -20.15
CA LEU A 146 4.50 0.49 -18.73
C LEU A 146 5.98 0.25 -18.42
N MET A 147 6.54 -0.87 -18.86
CA MET A 147 7.93 -1.25 -18.57
C MET A 147 8.91 -0.32 -19.26
N THR A 148 8.69 0.01 -20.54
CA THR A 148 9.54 0.95 -21.27
C THR A 148 9.57 2.32 -20.59
N ARG A 149 8.40 2.88 -20.23
CA ARG A 149 8.32 4.17 -19.52
C ARG A 149 8.99 4.12 -18.15
N TYR A 150 8.82 3.02 -17.42
CA TYR A 150 9.45 2.83 -16.12
C TYR A 150 10.97 2.78 -16.23
N LEU A 151 11.51 1.91 -17.09
CA LEU A 151 12.96 1.75 -17.28
C LEU A 151 13.63 3.02 -17.80
N LEU A 152 12.97 3.79 -18.68
CA LEU A 152 13.49 5.08 -19.14
C LEU A 152 13.57 6.09 -18.00
N LYS A 153 12.52 6.17 -17.15
CA LYS A 153 12.47 7.12 -16.03
C LYS A 153 13.35 6.73 -14.84
N THR A 154 13.66 5.44 -14.68
CA THR A 154 14.59 4.97 -13.63
C THR A 154 16.04 4.86 -14.09
N GLY A 155 16.32 5.12 -15.38
CA GLY A 155 17.64 4.91 -15.99
C GLY A 155 17.98 3.45 -16.30
N GLY A 156 17.09 2.50 -15.96
CA GLY A 156 17.27 1.06 -16.22
C GLY A 156 17.32 0.69 -17.70
N ALA A 157 16.89 1.58 -18.61
CA ALA A 157 17.00 1.38 -20.06
C ALA A 157 18.44 1.47 -20.60
N PHE A 158 19.34 2.11 -19.85
CA PHE A 158 20.75 2.32 -20.22
C PHE A 158 21.72 1.63 -19.25
N GLY A 159 21.20 0.90 -18.27
CA GLY A 159 22.00 0.17 -17.28
C GLY A 159 22.44 -1.21 -17.76
N PRO A 160 23.31 -1.91 -16.99
CA PRO A 160 23.74 -3.28 -17.30
C PRO A 160 22.56 -4.27 -17.39
N GLU A 161 21.46 -3.98 -16.68
CA GLU A 161 20.22 -4.76 -16.71
C GLU A 161 19.46 -4.67 -18.05
N ALA A 162 19.74 -3.65 -18.87
CA ALA A 162 19.03 -3.41 -20.12
C ALA A 162 19.18 -4.59 -21.10
N MET A 163 20.39 -5.15 -21.21
CA MET A 163 20.66 -6.27 -22.11
C MET A 163 19.99 -7.56 -21.63
N ALA A 164 19.96 -7.82 -20.32
CA ALA A 164 19.24 -8.94 -19.73
C ALA A 164 17.72 -8.82 -19.98
N ASN A 165 17.17 -7.63 -19.76
CA ASN A 165 15.75 -7.34 -20.02
C ASN A 165 15.40 -7.47 -21.51
N ALA A 166 16.26 -7.01 -22.41
CA ALA A 166 16.06 -7.16 -23.85
C ALA A 166 16.06 -8.63 -24.28
N ARG A 167 16.99 -9.44 -23.75
CA ARG A 167 17.05 -10.89 -24.03
C ARG A 167 15.81 -11.61 -23.51
N LEU A 168 15.36 -11.29 -22.30
CA LEU A 168 14.11 -11.83 -21.74
C LEU A 168 12.91 -11.42 -22.58
N GLY A 169 12.82 -10.14 -22.96
CA GLY A 169 11.78 -9.61 -23.84
C GLY A 169 11.70 -10.34 -25.18
N LEU A 170 12.85 -10.58 -25.83
CA LEU A 170 12.92 -11.37 -27.06
C LEU A 170 12.45 -12.81 -26.86
N ALA A 171 12.83 -13.46 -25.75
CA ALA A 171 12.39 -14.82 -25.44
C ALA A 171 10.87 -14.88 -25.19
N MET A 172 10.29 -13.88 -24.52
CA MET A 172 8.84 -13.79 -24.30
C MET A 172 8.10 -13.50 -25.61
N PHE A 173 8.64 -12.63 -26.47
CA PHE A 173 8.09 -12.32 -27.79
C PHE A 173 8.05 -13.56 -28.70
N LYS A 174 9.16 -14.30 -28.79
CA LYS A 174 9.24 -15.57 -29.56
C LYS A 174 8.23 -16.61 -29.09
N ARG A 175 7.82 -16.57 -27.82
CA ARG A 175 6.81 -17.47 -27.23
C ARG A 175 5.38 -16.90 -27.28
N GLY A 176 5.16 -15.76 -27.95
CA GLY A 176 3.85 -15.10 -28.02
C GLY A 176 3.34 -14.54 -26.68
N ARG A 177 4.21 -14.42 -25.68
CA ARG A 177 3.86 -13.95 -24.32
C ARG A 177 4.03 -12.44 -24.14
N LEU A 178 4.56 -11.74 -25.14
CA LEU A 178 4.73 -10.28 -25.14
C LEU A 178 3.94 -9.68 -26.31
N LYS A 179 2.95 -8.84 -26.00
CA LYS A 179 2.18 -8.10 -27.01
C LYS A 179 2.93 -6.83 -27.39
N LEU A 180 2.93 -6.47 -28.68
CA LEU A 180 3.56 -5.23 -29.17
C LEU A 180 2.58 -4.06 -29.28
N LEU A 181 1.29 -4.37 -29.46
CA LEU A 181 0.25 -3.36 -29.58
C LEU A 181 -0.64 -3.35 -28.34
N PRO A 182 -1.02 -2.16 -27.85
CA PRO A 182 -1.90 -2.06 -26.70
C PRO A 182 -3.33 -2.44 -27.06
N ALA A 183 -4.00 -3.13 -26.14
CA ALA A 183 -5.45 -3.30 -26.15
C ALA A 183 -6.11 -2.24 -25.25
N GLY A 184 -7.34 -1.84 -25.57
CA GLY A 184 -8.11 -0.92 -24.74
C GLY A 184 -9.55 -1.38 -24.54
N ILE A 185 -10.27 -0.69 -23.65
CA ILE A 185 -11.71 -0.91 -23.44
C ILE A 185 -12.55 -0.03 -24.36
N LYS A 186 -13.75 -0.51 -24.73
CA LYS A 186 -14.72 0.27 -25.53
C LYS A 186 -15.36 1.39 -24.71
N GLN A 187 -15.72 1.10 -23.46
CA GLN A 187 -16.42 2.06 -22.60
C GLN A 187 -15.44 3.06 -21.96
N ARG A 188 -15.01 4.10 -22.69
CA ARG A 188 -14.04 5.09 -22.18
C ARG A 188 -14.66 6.18 -21.30
N ARG A 189 -15.99 6.35 -21.33
CA ARG A 189 -16.69 7.44 -20.63
C ARG A 189 -16.70 7.23 -19.11
N TRP A 190 -17.21 6.09 -18.63
CA TRP A 190 -17.23 5.78 -17.19
C TRP A 190 -15.83 5.78 -16.57
N LEU A 191 -14.83 5.31 -17.33
CA LEU A 191 -13.43 5.31 -16.89
C LEU A 191 -12.94 6.74 -16.64
N LYS A 192 -13.24 7.67 -17.55
CA LYS A 192 -12.90 9.09 -17.35
C LYS A 192 -13.60 9.66 -16.12
N ASP A 193 -14.83 9.26 -15.86
CA ASP A 193 -15.59 9.74 -14.70
C ASP A 193 -15.04 9.16 -13.38
N LEU A 194 -14.58 7.90 -13.37
CA LEU A 194 -13.90 7.29 -12.22
C LEU A 194 -12.65 8.06 -11.79
N PHE A 195 -11.86 8.56 -12.75
CA PHE A 195 -10.62 9.31 -12.47
C PHE A 195 -10.83 10.82 -12.26
N LYS A 196 -12.08 11.32 -12.26
CA LYS A 196 -12.41 12.71 -11.91
C LYS A 196 -12.82 12.89 -10.45
N ALA A 197 -13.32 11.82 -9.82
CA ALA A 197 -13.64 11.76 -8.39
C ALA A 197 -12.36 11.66 -7.54
#